data_AF-A0A8J6CP33-F1
#
_entry.id   AF-A0A8J6CP33-F1
#
_cell.length_a   1.000
_cell.length_b   1.000
_cell.length_c   1.000
_cell.angle_alpha   90.00
_cell.angle_beta   90.00
_cell.angle_gamma   90.00
#
_symmetry.space_group_name_H-M   'P 1'
#
loop_
_entity.id
_entity.type
_entity.pdbx_description
1 polymer ?
#
loop_
_entity_poly.entity_id
_entity_poly.type
_entity_poly.pdbx_seq_one_letter_code
_entity_poly.pdbx_strand_id
1 'polypeptide(L)'
;MEFMASASRVYLFLISSLAECERLPFDLPKAEEELVAGYQTEYSGIKFGLFYVASYLNLLLSSLFVTVLYLGRWNISIPYVFFPELFEINKINGIIGTTIGIFITLAKTYLFFFLFLSQHDGLYLG
;
A
#
# COMPACT_ATOMS: atom_id res chain seq x y z
N MET A 1 4.56 -18.54 11.19
CA MET A 1 4.24 -17.16 10.75
C MET A 1 4.97 -16.08 11.57
N GLU A 2 5.33 -16.32 12.83
CA GLU A 2 6.08 -15.34 13.64
C GLU A 2 7.49 -14.99 13.09
N PHE A 3 8.11 -15.90 12.32
CA PHE A 3 9.43 -15.66 11.74
C PHE A 3 9.43 -14.64 10.57
N MET A 4 8.28 -14.33 9.97
CA MET A 4 8.20 -13.36 8.86
C MET A 4 8.02 -11.90 9.35
N ALA A 5 7.53 -11.70 10.57
CA ALA A 5 7.23 -10.37 11.14
C ALA A 5 8.41 -9.74 11.91
N SER A 6 9.63 -10.22 11.71
CA SER A 6 10.82 -9.57 12.28
C SER A 6 10.95 -8.17 11.70
N ALA A 7 11.12 -7.16 12.57
CA ALA A 7 11.15 -5.75 12.19
C ALA A 7 12.11 -5.46 11.02
N SER A 8 13.27 -6.10 10.99
CA SER A 8 14.26 -5.93 9.91
C SER A 8 13.72 -6.28 8.52
N ARG A 9 12.89 -7.32 8.40
CA ARG A 9 12.32 -7.75 7.10
C ARG A 9 11.25 -6.80 6.61
N VAL A 10 10.48 -6.21 7.52
CA VAL A 10 9.48 -5.17 7.19
C VAL A 10 10.19 -3.97 6.59
N TYR A 11 11.30 -3.52 7.21
CA TYR A 11 12.08 -2.39 6.69
C TYR A 11 12.69 -2.68 5.32
N LEU A 12 13.29 -3.85 5.12
CA LEU A 12 13.87 -4.22 3.82
C LEU A 12 12.81 -4.26 2.71
N PHE A 13 11.63 -4.82 3.02
CA PHE A 13 10.52 -4.86 2.06
C PHE A 13 9.95 -3.46 1.79
N LEU A 14 9.82 -2.61 2.81
CA LEU A 14 9.39 -1.23 2.62
C LEU A 14 10.36 -0.46 1.72
N ILE A 15 11.67 -0.58 1.94
CA ILE A 15 12.70 0.08 1.11
C ILE A 15 12.65 -0.44 -0.33
N SER A 16 12.55 -1.76 -0.51
CA SER A 16 12.42 -2.36 -1.86
C SER A 16 11.15 -1.90 -2.56
N SER A 17 10.04 -1.80 -1.83
CA SER A 17 8.74 -1.39 -2.37
C SER A 17 8.70 0.09 -2.77
N LEU A 18 9.44 0.95 -2.05
CA LEU A 18 9.63 2.36 -2.40
C LEU A 18 10.50 2.52 -3.64
N ALA A 19 11.53 1.68 -3.81
CA ALA A 19 12.39 1.68 -4.98
C ALA A 19 11.64 1.23 -6.25
N GLU A 20 10.79 0.20 -6.16
CA GLU A 20 9.98 -0.28 -7.29
C GLU A 20 8.86 0.69 -7.70
N CYS A 21 8.31 1.44 -6.75
CA CYS A 21 7.30 2.46 -7.05
C CYS A 21 7.89 3.73 -7.65
N GLU A 22 9.21 3.79 -7.87
CA GLU A 22 9.91 4.95 -8.44
C GLU A 22 9.53 6.23 -7.68
N ARG A 23 9.53 6.13 -6.35
CA ARG A 23 9.20 7.24 -5.43
C ARG A 23 10.44 7.69 -4.70
N LEU A 24 10.46 8.98 -4.35
CA LEU A 24 11.52 9.60 -3.55
C LEU A 24 11.84 8.72 -2.33
N PRO A 25 13.11 8.34 -2.11
CA PRO A 25 14.36 8.89 -2.67
C PRO A 25 14.88 8.21 -3.96
N PHE A 26 14.15 7.29 -4.59
CA PHE A 26 14.59 6.48 -5.74
C PHE A 26 13.79 6.78 -7.02
N ASP A 27 13.61 8.05 -7.36
CA ASP A 27 12.80 8.48 -8.52
C ASP A 27 13.66 8.81 -9.75
N LEU A 28 14.26 7.78 -10.36
CA LEU A 28 15.14 7.91 -11.53
C LEU A 28 14.40 8.39 -12.80
N PRO A 29 13.20 7.88 -13.15
CA PRO A 29 12.54 8.27 -14.40
C PRO A 29 12.02 9.71 -14.38
N LYS A 30 11.51 10.19 -13.23
CA LYS A 30 10.97 11.55 -13.11
C LYS A 30 12.08 12.60 -13.01
N ALA A 31 13.24 12.25 -12.45
CA ALA A 31 14.41 13.12 -12.43
C ALA A 31 14.99 13.37 -13.84
N GLU A 32 14.86 12.42 -14.77
CA GLU A 32 15.23 12.61 -16.17
C GLU A 32 14.25 13.53 -16.91
N GLU A 33 12.96 13.49 -16.52
CA GLU A 33 11.88 14.32 -17.07
C GLU A 33 12.06 15.83 -16.77
N GLU A 34 12.74 16.18 -15.67
CA GLU A 34 13.10 17.55 -15.29
C GLU A 34 14.31 18.10 -16.06
N LEU A 35 15.22 17.23 -16.55
CA LEU A 35 16.46 17.63 -17.22
C LEU A 35 16.37 17.63 -18.75
N VAL A 36 15.55 16.76 -19.35
CA VAL A 36 15.22 16.74 -20.79
C VAL A 36 13.74 16.38 -20.88
N ALA A 37 12.95 17.15 -21.62
CA ALA A 37 11.50 16.98 -21.71
C ALA A 37 11.14 15.50 -22.00
N GLY A 38 10.80 14.74 -20.97
CA GLY A 38 10.85 13.28 -21.00
C GLY A 38 9.70 12.65 -21.78
N TYR A 39 9.20 11.50 -21.31
CA TYR A 39 8.12 10.75 -21.96
C TYR A 39 6.80 11.54 -22.13
N GLN A 40 6.62 12.70 -21.47
CA GLN A 40 5.46 13.59 -21.72
C GLN A 40 5.46 14.23 -23.10
N THR A 41 6.61 14.34 -23.78
CA THR A 41 6.68 14.90 -25.13
C THR A 41 6.57 13.83 -26.22
N GLU A 42 6.90 12.59 -25.90
CA GLU A 42 6.86 11.46 -26.84
C GLU A 42 5.50 10.75 -26.89
N TYR A 43 4.76 10.74 -25.77
CA TYR A 43 3.48 10.05 -25.66
C TYR A 43 2.31 11.02 -25.52
N SER A 44 1.40 11.03 -26.52
CA SER A 44 0.16 11.84 -26.49
C SER A 44 -1.10 10.97 -26.36
N GLY A 45 -2.13 11.51 -25.69
CA GLY A 45 -3.47 10.92 -25.59
C GLY A 45 -3.58 9.75 -24.60
N ILE A 46 -4.14 8.62 -25.04
CA ILE A 46 -4.40 7.43 -24.18
C ILE A 46 -3.14 6.79 -23.62
N LYS A 47 -2.02 6.82 -24.37
CA LYS A 47 -0.76 6.18 -23.95
C LYS A 47 -0.16 6.87 -22.73
N PHE A 48 -0.28 8.20 -22.66
CA PHE A 48 0.09 8.99 -21.50
C PHE A 48 -0.78 8.64 -20.28
N GLY A 49 -2.10 8.55 -20.49
CA GLY A 49 -3.03 8.15 -19.42
C GLY A 49 -2.74 6.76 -18.85
N LEU A 50 -2.38 5.79 -19.71
CA LEU A 50 -2.02 4.44 -19.27
C LEU A 50 -0.74 4.42 -18.43
N PHE A 51 0.24 5.27 -18.74
CA PHE A 51 1.47 5.39 -17.96
C PHE A 51 1.19 5.89 -16.55
N TYR A 52 0.36 6.93 -16.42
CA TYR A 52 -0.09 7.44 -15.12
C TYR A 52 -0.86 6.38 -14.32
N VAL A 53 -1.83 5.71 -14.96
CA VAL A 53 -2.61 4.66 -14.31
C VAL A 53 -1.72 3.49 -13.86
N ALA A 54 -0.72 3.11 -14.65
CA ALA A 54 0.23 2.06 -14.30
C ALA A 54 1.05 2.41 -13.04
N SER A 55 1.54 3.64 -12.91
CA SER A 55 2.27 4.08 -11.71
C SER A 55 1.39 4.05 -10.45
N TYR A 56 0.13 4.48 -10.55
CA TYR A 56 -0.81 4.40 -9.41
C TYR A 56 -1.22 2.95 -9.08
N LEU A 57 -1.35 2.09 -10.10
CA LEU A 57 -1.60 0.66 -9.89
C LEU A 57 -0.44 -0.04 -9.19
N ASN A 58 0.81 0.30 -9.56
CA ASN A 58 1.99 -0.25 -8.90
C ASN A 58 2.02 0.14 -7.41
N LEU A 59 1.69 1.40 -7.09
CA LEU A 59 1.55 1.89 -5.72
C LEU A 59 0.48 1.12 -4.91
N LEU A 60 -0.68 0.88 -5.53
CA LEU A 60 -1.78 0.16 -4.93
C LEU A 60 -1.42 -1.33 -4.69
N LEU A 61 -0.75 -1.96 -5.64
CA LEU A 61 -0.34 -3.36 -5.53
C LEU A 61 0.75 -3.55 -4.46
N SER A 62 1.74 -2.66 -4.44
CA SER A 62 2.79 -2.62 -3.43
C SER A 62 2.22 -2.50 -2.01
N SER A 63 1.32 -1.53 -1.76
CA SER A 63 0.67 -1.35 -0.45
C SER A 63 -0.19 -2.55 -0.02
N LEU A 64 -0.83 -3.24 -0.98
CA LEU A 64 -1.53 -4.50 -0.72
C LEU A 64 -0.58 -5.61 -0.28
N PHE A 65 0.57 -5.78 -0.95
CA PHE A 65 1.56 -6.79 -0.57
C PHE A 65 2.15 -6.52 0.82
N VAL A 66 2.48 -5.27 1.16
CA VAL A 66 2.92 -4.88 2.51
C VAL A 66 1.88 -5.31 3.55
N THR A 67 0.61 -5.00 3.30
CA THR A 67 -0.49 -5.26 4.24
C THR A 67 -0.74 -6.76 4.42
N VAL A 68 -0.73 -7.53 3.33
CA VAL A 68 -1.02 -8.97 3.36
C VAL A 68 0.14 -9.75 4.00
N LEU A 69 1.38 -9.45 3.62
CA LEU A 69 2.57 -10.19 4.06
C LEU A 69 2.98 -9.86 5.49
N TYR A 70 2.88 -8.59 5.90
CA TYR A 70 3.41 -8.15 7.20
C TYR A 70 2.34 -7.80 8.23
N LEU A 71 1.21 -7.22 7.82
CA LEU A 71 0.14 -6.86 8.76
C LEU A 71 -0.90 -7.95 8.98
N GLY A 72 -0.86 -9.03 8.19
CA GLY A 72 -1.72 -10.19 8.29
C GLY A 72 -3.17 -9.88 7.92
N ARG A 73 -3.69 -10.60 6.91
CA ARG A 73 -5.03 -10.38 6.32
C ARG A 73 -6.21 -10.58 7.30
N TRP A 74 -6.02 -11.25 8.43
CA TRP A 74 -7.15 -11.69 9.27
C TRP A 74 -6.89 -11.71 10.77
N ASN A 75 -5.88 -10.97 11.26
CA ASN A 75 -5.66 -10.87 12.70
C ASN A 75 -6.72 -9.94 13.33
N ILE A 76 -7.87 -10.53 13.65
CA ILE A 76 -8.95 -10.04 14.53
C ILE A 76 -8.50 -9.91 16.00
N SER A 77 -7.19 -9.92 16.25
CA SER A 77 -6.64 -9.81 17.60
C SER A 77 -7.05 -8.52 18.31
N ILE A 78 -7.37 -7.45 17.57
CA ILE A 78 -7.78 -6.15 18.11
C ILE A 78 -9.27 -6.17 18.55
N PRO A 79 -10.24 -6.61 17.71
CA PRO A 79 -11.64 -6.69 18.14
C PRO A 79 -11.92 -7.77 19.20
N TYR A 80 -11.14 -8.86 19.28
CA TYR A 80 -11.33 -9.89 20.32
C TYR A 80 -11.06 -9.36 21.74
N VAL A 81 -10.10 -8.44 21.88
CA VAL A 81 -9.72 -7.87 23.20
C VAL A 81 -10.74 -6.81 23.67
N PHE A 82 -11.40 -6.11 22.75
CA PHE A 82 -12.27 -4.98 23.07
C PHE A 82 -13.77 -5.37 23.17
N PHE A 83 -14.22 -6.40 22.44
CA PHE A 83 -15.61 -6.89 22.51
C PHE A 83 -15.66 -8.44 22.47
N PRO A 84 -15.37 -9.12 23.60
CA PRO A 84 -15.47 -10.58 23.68
C PRO A 84 -16.93 -11.08 23.55
N GLU A 85 -17.93 -10.27 23.92
CA GLU A 85 -19.35 -10.63 23.96
C GLU A 85 -20.02 -10.75 22.57
N LEU A 86 -19.46 -10.14 21.52
CA LEU A 86 -20.00 -10.23 20.15
C LEU A 86 -19.57 -11.51 19.41
N PHE A 87 -18.65 -12.29 19.97
CA PHE A 87 -18.07 -13.48 19.36
C PHE A 87 -18.65 -14.79 19.92
N GLU A 88 -19.89 -14.77 20.41
CA GLU A 88 -20.65 -16.01 20.60
C GLU A 88 -20.78 -16.76 19.27
N ILE A 89 -20.62 -18.07 19.31
CA ILE A 89 -20.41 -18.96 18.16
C ILE A 89 -21.74 -19.21 17.43
N ASN A 90 -22.29 -18.16 16.83
CA ASN A 90 -23.36 -18.26 15.84
C ASN A 90 -22.76 -18.17 14.44
N LYS A 91 -23.25 -18.98 13.50
CA LYS A 91 -22.84 -18.95 12.07
C LYS A 91 -22.95 -17.54 11.47
N ILE A 92 -23.84 -16.72 12.02
CA ILE A 92 -24.08 -15.31 11.68
C ILE A 92 -22.92 -14.41 12.14
N ASN A 93 -22.39 -14.64 13.36
CA ASN A 93 -21.27 -13.89 13.93
C ASN A 93 -19.95 -14.19 13.19
N GLY A 94 -19.81 -15.40 12.63
CA GLY A 94 -18.70 -15.74 11.73
C GLY A 94 -18.67 -14.86 10.48
N ILE A 95 -19.80 -14.69 9.80
CA ILE A 95 -19.90 -13.85 8.59
C ILE A 95 -19.60 -12.38 8.94
N ILE A 96 -20.19 -11.87 10.02
CA ILE A 96 -19.97 -10.49 10.50
C ILE A 96 -18.48 -10.25 10.82
N GLY A 97 -17.84 -11.20 11.51
CA GLY A 97 -16.41 -11.16 11.80
C GLY A 97 -15.55 -11.14 10.53
N THR A 98 -15.90 -11.94 9.51
CA THR A 98 -15.18 -11.92 8.23
C THR A 98 -15.31 -10.58 7.50
N THR A 99 -16.50 -9.98 7.46
CA THR A 99 -16.74 -8.67 6.83
C THR A 99 -15.97 -7.56 7.53
N ILE A 100 -15.95 -7.56 8.86
CA ILE A 100 -15.18 -6.60 9.67
C ILE A 100 -13.67 -6.78 9.44
N GLY A 101 -13.20 -8.03 9.35
CA GLY A 101 -11.79 -8.32 9.03
C GLY A 101 -11.35 -7.80 7.66
N ILE A 102 -12.23 -7.91 6.66
CA ILE A 102 -12.00 -7.35 5.31
C ILE A 102 -11.91 -5.82 5.39
N PHE A 103 -12.84 -5.19 6.10
CA PHE A 103 -12.85 -3.73 6.25
C PHE A 103 -11.57 -3.20 6.94
N ILE A 104 -11.12 -3.85 8.01
CA ILE A 104 -9.89 -3.49 8.72
C ILE A 104 -8.66 -3.66 7.81
N THR A 105 -8.63 -4.71 6.99
CA THR A 105 -7.51 -4.95 6.06
C THR A 105 -7.49 -3.91 4.94
N LEU A 106 -8.65 -3.51 4.43
CA LEU A 106 -8.77 -2.42 3.46
C LEU A 106 -8.32 -1.09 4.08
N ALA A 107 -8.75 -0.78 5.31
CA ALA A 107 -8.33 0.43 6.02
C ALA A 107 -6.81 0.47 6.24
N LYS A 108 -6.19 -0.65 6.61
CA LYS A 108 -4.71 -0.77 6.72
C LYS A 108 -4.02 -0.52 5.39
N THR A 109 -4.53 -1.12 4.31
CA THR A 109 -4.00 -0.92 2.96
C THR A 109 -4.08 0.55 2.55
N TYR A 110 -5.21 1.21 2.82
CA TYR A 110 -5.40 2.63 2.54
C TYR A 110 -4.41 3.52 3.32
N LEU A 111 -4.10 3.16 4.58
CA LEU A 111 -3.09 3.88 5.37
C LEU A 111 -1.70 3.79 4.73
N PHE A 112 -1.27 2.61 4.28
CA PHE A 112 0.02 2.46 3.57
C PHE A 112 0.02 3.16 2.23
N PHE A 113 -1.09 3.08 1.49
CA PHE A 113 -1.26 3.81 0.24
C PHE A 113 -1.14 5.33 0.46
N PHE A 114 -1.77 5.87 1.51
CA PHE A 114 -1.66 7.27 1.89
C PHE A 114 -0.22 7.66 2.26
N LEU A 115 0.50 6.79 3.00
CA LEU A 115 1.89 7.03 3.35
C LEU A 115 2.78 7.11 2.09
N PHE A 116 2.58 6.22 1.13
CA PHE A 116 3.26 6.26 -0.17
C PHE A 116 2.85 7.44 -1.04
N LEU A 117 1.60 7.88 -0.96
CA LEU A 117 1.11 9.07 -1.66
C LEU A 117 1.73 10.34 -1.07
N SER A 118 1.85 10.45 0.26
CA SER A 118 2.43 11.62 0.92
C SER A 118 3.88 11.87 0.52
N GLN A 119 4.61 10.85 0.08
CA GLN A 119 5.99 10.97 -0.39
C GLN A 119 6.09 11.54 -1.81
N HIS A 120 5.01 11.50 -2.59
CA HIS A 120 4.95 12.05 -3.95
C HIS A 120 4.92 13.58 -3.98
N ASP A 121 4.29 14.21 -2.97
CA ASP A 121 3.95 15.64 -3.00
C ASP A 121 4.92 16.53 -2.19
N GLY A 122 5.87 15.92 -1.48
CA GLY A 122 6.79 16.61 -0.56
C GLY A 122 7.82 17.56 -1.19
N LEU A 123 7.91 17.64 -2.52
CA LEU A 123 8.88 18.51 -3.23
C LEU A 123 8.30 19.80 -3.81
N TYR A 124 6.98 20.02 -3.80
CA TYR A 124 6.37 21.23 -4.37
C TYR A 124 6.05 22.32 -3.32
N LEU A 125 6.50 22.16 -2.07
CA LEU A 125 6.29 23.11 -0.97
C LEU A 125 7.60 23.60 -0.31
N GLY A 126 8.76 23.42 -0.96
CA GLY A 126 10.07 23.94 -0.53
C GLY A 126 10.55 25.07 -1.43
#